data_AF-A0A257LLG2-F1
#
_entry.id   AF-A0A257LLG2-F1
#
_cell.length_a   1.000
_cell.length_b   1.000
_cell.length_c   1.000
_cell.angle_alpha   90.00
_cell.angle_beta   90.00
_cell.angle_gamma   90.00
#
_symmetry.space_group_name_H-M   'P 1'
#
loop_
_entity.id
_entity.type
_entity.pdbx_description
1 polymer ?
#
loop_
_entity_poly.entity_id
_entity_poly.type
_entity_poly.pdbx_seq_one_letter_code
_entity_poly.pdbx_strand_id
1 'polypeptide(L)'
;AGEKILEGDCHANWGRDIGFRVLKVDTSNMQDVYYRPDQIDQKDLLAAVNNIKLDRSPEDLLFQVLVDWGVDLMLPIQREIVQGKTVFFVDGNALVACFETGITEELVKEIAGREPLRVVFRDNGFVSDAVKINVEQVFRQVTPGTDIKSI
;
A
#
# COMPACT_ATOMS: atom_id res chain seq x y z
N ALA A 1 -25.55 5.96 16.35
CA ALA A 1 -26.54 4.88 16.09
C ALA A 1 -26.00 3.54 16.56
N GLY A 2 -24.82 3.11 16.10
CA GLY A 2 -24.17 1.87 16.56
C GLY A 2 -24.00 1.78 18.08
N GLU A 3 -23.52 2.84 18.74
CA GLU A 3 -23.40 2.89 20.21
C GLU A 3 -24.72 2.61 20.94
N LYS A 4 -25.83 3.19 20.46
CA LYS A 4 -27.17 2.95 21.03
C LYS A 4 -27.65 1.50 20.89
N ILE A 5 -27.14 0.76 19.89
CA ILE A 5 -27.50 -0.66 19.71
C ILE A 5 -26.74 -1.52 20.73
N LEU A 6 -25.52 -1.15 21.11
CA LEU A 6 -24.74 -1.86 22.13
C LEU A 6 -25.31 -1.73 23.54
N GLU A 7 -26.06 -0.65 23.81
CA GLU A 7 -26.73 -0.39 25.10
C GLU A 7 -27.98 -1.26 25.31
N GLY A 8 -28.52 -1.88 24.26
CA GLY A 8 -29.74 -2.70 24.31
C GLY A 8 -29.47 -4.21 24.46
N ASP A 9 -30.54 -4.98 24.61
CA ASP A 9 -30.45 -6.45 24.64
C ASP A 9 -30.01 -6.99 23.28
N CYS A 10 -28.80 -7.52 23.27
CA CYS A 10 -28.15 -8.10 22.10
C CYS A 10 -28.24 -9.63 22.16
N HIS A 11 -28.46 -10.29 21.02
CA HIS A 11 -28.40 -11.75 20.94
C HIS A 11 -26.99 -12.25 21.35
N ALA A 12 -26.91 -13.30 22.17
CA ALA A 12 -25.65 -13.79 22.75
C ALA A 12 -24.60 -14.17 21.69
N ASN A 13 -25.04 -14.61 20.51
CA ASN A 13 -24.16 -15.00 19.40
C ASN A 13 -23.90 -13.88 18.37
N TRP A 14 -24.35 -12.65 18.63
CA TRP A 14 -24.07 -11.53 17.73
C TRP A 14 -22.65 -11.00 17.97
N GLY A 15 -21.82 -10.97 16.93
CA GLY A 15 -20.43 -10.51 16.98
C GLY A 15 -20.24 -9.01 17.23
N ARG A 16 -21.33 -8.24 17.41
CA ARG A 16 -21.33 -6.80 17.72
C ARG A 16 -20.50 -5.95 16.74
N ASP A 17 -20.45 -6.36 15.48
CA ASP A 17 -19.78 -5.60 14.43
C ASP A 17 -20.62 -4.39 14.05
N ILE A 18 -20.41 -3.30 14.77
CA ILE A 18 -21.03 -1.99 14.53
C ILE A 18 -20.07 -1.03 13.79
N GLY A 19 -18.84 -1.49 13.50
CA GLY A 19 -17.83 -0.71 12.82
C GLY A 19 -18.19 -0.56 11.35
N PHE A 20 -17.87 0.59 10.77
CA PHE A 20 -17.96 0.79 9.33
C PHE A 20 -16.80 1.66 8.87
N ARG A 21 -16.33 1.41 7.65
CA ARG A 21 -15.33 2.26 7.00
C ARG A 21 -16.06 3.33 6.20
N VAL A 22 -15.58 4.57 6.32
CA VAL A 22 -16.07 5.69 5.51
C VAL A 22 -14.97 6.07 4.54
N LEU A 23 -15.30 6.05 3.25
CA LEU A 23 -14.41 6.45 2.17
C LEU A 23 -15.05 7.60 1.39
N LYS A 24 -14.23 8.50 0.86
CA LYS A 24 -14.67 9.62 0.04
C LYS A 24 -13.87 9.61 -1.26
N VAL A 25 -14.54 9.85 -2.38
CA VAL A 25 -13.88 10.03 -3.68
C VAL A 25 -13.17 11.39 -3.71
N ASP A 26 -11.93 11.38 -4.18
CA ASP A 26 -11.09 12.55 -4.36
C ASP A 26 -10.32 12.45 -5.68
N THR A 27 -9.50 13.46 -6.00
CA THR A 27 -8.57 13.44 -7.13
C THR A 27 -7.51 12.34 -6.99
N SER A 28 -6.88 11.95 -8.11
CA SER A 28 -5.81 10.94 -8.13
C SER A 28 -4.74 11.18 -7.05
N ASN A 29 -4.20 10.09 -6.47
CA ASN A 29 -3.03 10.18 -5.58
C ASN A 29 -1.74 10.52 -6.33
N MET A 30 -1.73 10.29 -7.66
CA MET A 30 -0.58 10.56 -8.50
C MET A 30 -0.43 12.06 -8.73
N GLN A 31 0.80 12.53 -8.75
CA GLN A 31 1.13 13.88 -9.18
C GLN A 31 0.71 14.06 -10.66
N ASP A 32 0.17 15.23 -11.00
CA ASP A 32 -0.19 15.54 -12.38
C ASP A 32 1.08 15.89 -13.17
N VAL A 33 1.77 14.85 -13.66
CA VAL A 33 3.02 14.94 -14.41
C VAL A 33 2.73 15.25 -15.90
N TYR A 34 2.02 16.34 -16.17
CA TYR A 34 1.83 16.85 -17.54
C TYR A 34 2.75 18.02 -17.78
N TYR A 35 3.99 17.74 -18.20
CA TYR A 35 4.86 18.77 -18.72
C TYR A 35 5.27 18.45 -20.15
N ARG A 36 5.18 19.47 -21.01
CA ARG A 36 5.88 19.44 -22.29
C ARG A 36 7.37 19.68 -22.00
N PRO A 37 8.31 19.02 -22.71
CA PRO A 37 9.74 19.14 -22.44
C PRO A 37 10.28 20.58 -22.45
N ASP A 38 9.61 21.49 -23.17
CA ASP A 38 9.91 22.91 -23.31
C ASP A 38 9.35 23.79 -22.18
N GLN A 39 8.60 23.23 -21.22
CA GLN A 39 7.96 23.96 -20.11
C GLN A 39 8.52 23.61 -18.72
N ILE A 40 9.60 22.82 -18.65
CA ILE A 40 10.18 22.36 -17.39
C ILE A 40 11.19 23.40 -16.88
N ASP A 41 10.88 24.05 -15.75
CA ASP A 41 11.86 24.88 -15.04
C ASP A 41 12.79 23.96 -14.22
N GLN A 42 14.08 24.29 -14.10
CA GLN A 42 15.07 23.42 -13.45
C GLN A 42 14.71 23.12 -11.97
N LYS A 43 13.89 23.98 -11.36
CA LYS A 43 13.39 23.85 -9.99
C LYS A 43 12.31 22.78 -9.84
N ASP A 44 11.59 22.44 -10.91
CA ASP A 44 10.52 21.45 -10.91
C ASP A 44 11.03 20.01 -11.10
N LEU A 45 12.31 19.84 -11.49
CA LEU A 45 12.95 18.53 -11.59
C LEU A 45 12.98 17.76 -10.26
N LEU A 46 13.05 18.46 -9.13
CA LEU A 46 13.02 17.83 -7.81
C LEU A 46 11.61 17.35 -7.44
N ALA A 47 10.56 18.02 -7.91
CA ALA A 47 9.18 17.60 -7.75
C ALA A 47 8.84 16.38 -8.64
N ALA A 48 9.54 16.21 -9.76
CA ALA A 48 9.40 15.04 -10.63
C ALA A 48 9.89 13.71 -10.01
N VAL A 49 10.65 13.76 -8.90
CA VAL A 49 11.14 12.56 -8.20
C VAL A 49 10.05 11.90 -7.35
N ASN A 50 9.02 12.67 -6.95
CA ASN A 50 7.89 12.13 -6.21
C ASN A 50 6.63 12.10 -7.06
N ASN A 51 6.27 10.89 -7.47
CA ASN A 51 5.08 10.57 -8.25
C ASN A 51 3.78 10.61 -7.45
N ILE A 52 3.84 10.76 -6.12
CA ILE A 52 2.69 10.81 -5.22
C ILE A 52 2.54 12.21 -4.63
N LYS A 53 1.31 12.74 -4.64
CA LYS A 53 0.95 14.02 -4.01
C LYS A 53 1.30 14.00 -2.51
N LEU A 54 1.86 15.11 -2.01
CA LEU A 54 2.42 15.19 -0.65
C LEU A 54 1.39 15.09 0.47
N ASP A 55 0.12 15.35 0.18
CA ASP A 55 -1.00 15.33 1.11
C ASP A 55 -1.70 13.96 1.18
N ARG A 56 -1.16 12.93 0.53
CA ARG A 56 -1.72 11.57 0.53
C ARG A 56 -1.16 10.70 1.65
N SER A 57 -2.07 10.02 2.34
CA SER A 57 -1.72 9.05 3.38
C SER A 57 -1.35 7.69 2.78
N PRO A 58 -0.58 6.85 3.48
CA PRO A 58 -0.36 5.45 3.09
C PRO A 58 -1.67 4.67 2.89
N GLU A 59 -2.70 4.97 3.67
CA GLU A 59 -4.02 4.37 3.54
C GLU A 59 -4.73 4.81 2.24
N ASP A 60 -4.61 6.07 1.82
CA ASP A 60 -5.16 6.52 0.53
C ASP A 60 -4.55 5.75 -0.65
N LEU A 61 -3.24 5.47 -0.57
CA LEU A 61 -2.53 4.66 -1.55
C LEU A 61 -3.00 3.21 -1.50
N LEU A 62 -3.17 2.64 -0.29
CA LEU A 62 -3.69 1.29 -0.11
C LEU A 62 -5.07 1.14 -0.76
N PHE A 63 -6.01 2.03 -0.44
CA PHE A 63 -7.36 1.95 -0.97
C PHE A 63 -7.41 2.16 -2.48
N GLN A 64 -6.55 3.02 -3.05
CA GLN A 64 -6.42 3.12 -4.50
C GLN A 64 -5.98 1.79 -5.12
N VAL A 65 -4.95 1.14 -4.56
CA VAL A 65 -4.45 -0.16 -5.04
C VAL A 65 -5.53 -1.24 -4.95
N LEU A 66 -6.29 -1.28 -3.85
CA LEU A 66 -7.38 -2.24 -3.69
C LEU A 66 -8.44 -2.08 -4.78
N VAL A 67 -8.82 -0.83 -5.07
CA VAL A 67 -9.78 -0.52 -6.14
C VAL A 67 -9.22 -0.87 -7.51
N ASP A 68 -7.97 -0.49 -7.82
CA ASP A 68 -7.30 -0.77 -9.09
C ASP A 68 -7.25 -2.28 -9.40
N TRP A 69 -7.14 -3.11 -8.36
CA TRP A 69 -7.03 -4.56 -8.47
C TRP A 69 -8.34 -5.30 -8.20
N GLY A 70 -9.45 -4.58 -8.01
CA GLY A 70 -10.76 -5.16 -7.75
C GLY A 70 -10.81 -6.01 -6.48
N VAL A 71 -9.99 -5.68 -5.48
CA VAL A 71 -9.98 -6.34 -4.17
C VAL A 71 -11.10 -5.77 -3.30
N ASP A 72 -11.81 -6.65 -2.58
CA ASP A 72 -12.93 -6.24 -1.72
C ASP A 72 -12.45 -5.36 -0.55
N LEU A 73 -13.07 -4.20 -0.39
CA LEU A 73 -12.74 -3.19 0.62
C LEU A 73 -13.18 -3.58 2.03
N MET A 74 -13.98 -4.64 2.18
CA MET A 74 -14.39 -5.20 3.47
C MET A 74 -13.35 -6.14 4.07
N LEU A 75 -12.35 -6.57 3.29
CA LEU A 75 -11.32 -7.49 3.75
C LEU A 75 -10.55 -6.90 4.94
N PRO A 76 -10.09 -7.76 5.87
CA PRO A 76 -9.33 -7.33 7.03
C PRO A 76 -7.98 -6.75 6.57
N ILE A 77 -7.61 -5.63 7.18
CA ILE A 77 -6.33 -4.95 6.94
C ILE A 77 -5.58 -4.93 8.27
N GLN A 78 -4.41 -5.55 8.30
CA GLN A 78 -3.50 -5.52 9.43
C GLN A 78 -2.34 -4.59 9.12
N ARG A 79 -1.91 -3.82 10.12
CA ARG A 79 -0.77 -2.92 10.02
C ARG A 79 0.32 -3.41 10.97
N GLU A 80 1.48 -3.74 10.42
CA GLU A 80 2.63 -4.21 11.18
C GLU A 80 3.87 -3.36 10.92
N ILE A 81 4.81 -3.37 11.87
CA ILE A 81 6.13 -2.79 11.69
C ILE A 81 7.10 -3.91 11.33
N VAL A 82 7.64 -3.85 10.13
CA VAL A 82 8.60 -4.83 9.58
C VAL A 82 9.87 -4.06 9.22
N GLN A 83 11.02 -4.44 9.78
CA GLN A 83 12.28 -3.69 9.64
C GLN A 83 12.14 -2.17 9.92
N GLY A 84 11.29 -1.79 10.88
CA GLY A 84 11.03 -0.38 11.22
C GLY A 84 10.17 0.39 10.21
N LYS A 85 9.56 -0.30 9.23
CA LYS A 85 8.66 0.27 8.22
C LYS A 85 7.23 -0.23 8.43
N THR A 86 6.27 0.64 8.15
CA THR A 86 4.85 0.29 8.19
C THR A 86 4.48 -0.54 6.97
N VAL A 87 4.02 -1.76 7.19
CA VAL A 87 3.56 -2.69 6.15
C VAL A 87 2.11 -3.07 6.40
N PHE A 88 1.30 -3.01 5.34
CA PHE A 88 -0.10 -3.40 5.34
C PHE A 88 -0.26 -4.82 4.79
N PHE A 89 -1.02 -5.63 5.50
CA PHE A 89 -1.36 -7.01 5.17
C PHE A 89 -2.88 -7.10 4.98
N VAL A 90 -3.32 -7.43 3.77
CA VAL A 90 -4.73 -7.48 3.40
C VAL A 90 -5.13 -8.94 3.17
N ASP A 91 -6.20 -9.35 3.86
CA ASP A 91 -6.69 -10.73 3.85
C ASP A 91 -5.58 -11.75 4.16
N GLY A 92 -4.87 -11.50 5.26
CA GLY A 92 -3.61 -12.18 5.56
C GLY A 92 -2.51 -11.70 4.62
N ASN A 93 -2.00 -12.58 3.76
CA ASN A 93 -0.92 -12.29 2.82
C ASN A 93 -1.40 -12.23 1.36
N ALA A 94 -2.70 -12.10 1.10
CA ALA A 94 -3.22 -12.01 -0.26
C ALA A 94 -2.70 -10.75 -0.98
N LEU A 95 -2.60 -9.64 -0.25
CA LEU A 95 -1.92 -8.43 -0.72
C LEU A 95 -1.11 -7.83 0.41
N VAL A 96 0.16 -7.56 0.14
CA VAL A 96 1.06 -6.87 1.06
C VAL A 96 1.52 -5.56 0.45
N ALA A 97 1.45 -4.46 1.19
CA ALA A 97 1.83 -3.15 0.67
C ALA A 97 2.73 -2.39 1.65
N CYS A 98 3.79 -1.78 1.11
CA CYS A 98 4.69 -0.90 1.85
C CYS A 98 4.84 0.42 1.09
N PHE A 99 4.26 1.49 1.63
CA PHE A 99 4.29 2.84 1.05
C PHE A 99 5.29 3.79 1.72
N GLU A 100 6.16 3.24 2.56
CA GLU A 100 7.29 3.95 3.16
C GLU A 100 8.45 4.09 2.17
N THR A 101 9.31 5.08 2.40
CA THR A 101 10.59 5.22 1.70
C THR A 101 11.71 4.52 2.45
N GLY A 102 12.85 4.30 1.77
CA GLY A 102 13.99 3.59 2.35
C GLY A 102 13.76 2.09 2.51
N ILE A 103 13.09 1.46 1.54
CA ILE A 103 12.92 0.01 1.45
C ILE A 103 14.28 -0.63 1.15
N THR A 104 14.72 -1.53 2.02
CA THR A 104 15.99 -2.26 1.89
C THR A 104 15.76 -3.69 1.40
N GLU A 105 16.84 -4.37 1.00
CA GLU A 105 16.75 -5.77 0.56
C GLU A 105 16.33 -6.70 1.71
N GLU A 106 16.70 -6.39 2.95
CA GLU A 106 16.29 -7.16 4.14
C GLU A 106 14.77 -7.12 4.34
N LEU A 107 14.16 -5.93 4.20
CA LEU A 107 12.71 -5.79 4.25
C LEU A 107 12.03 -6.59 3.14
N VAL A 108 12.56 -6.52 1.91
CA VAL A 108 12.03 -7.26 0.77
C VAL A 108 12.09 -8.77 1.01
N LYS A 109 13.20 -9.29 1.55
CA LYS A 109 13.36 -10.70 1.91
C LYS A 109 12.38 -11.13 3.00
N GLU A 110 12.19 -10.30 4.03
CA GLU A 110 11.25 -10.61 5.11
C GLU A 110 9.80 -10.65 4.60
N ILE A 111 9.41 -9.70 3.74
CA ILE A 111 8.10 -9.72 3.10
C ILE A 111 7.96 -10.93 2.17
N ALA A 112 8.97 -11.24 1.36
CA ALA A 112 8.95 -12.40 0.46
C ALA A 112 8.78 -13.72 1.22
N GLY A 113 9.41 -13.85 2.39
CA GLY A 113 9.29 -15.01 3.28
C GLY A 113 7.90 -15.18 3.92
N ARG A 114 7.03 -14.15 3.85
CA ARG A 114 5.61 -14.28 4.21
C ARG A 114 4.75 -14.84 3.07
N GLU A 115 5.37 -15.21 1.95
CA GLU A 115 4.72 -15.83 0.78
C GLU A 115 3.47 -15.09 0.29
N PRO A 116 3.54 -13.77 0.04
CA PRO A 116 2.36 -13.03 -0.39
C PRO A 116 1.95 -13.39 -1.82
N LEU A 117 0.65 -13.37 -2.11
CA LEU A 117 0.17 -13.55 -3.48
C LEU A 117 0.47 -12.32 -4.34
N ARG A 118 0.39 -11.13 -3.74
CA ARG A 118 0.67 -9.86 -4.41
C ARG A 118 1.39 -8.91 -3.47
N VAL A 119 2.33 -8.15 -4.00
CA VAL A 119 3.08 -7.15 -3.24
C VAL A 119 3.12 -5.81 -3.96
N VAL A 120 2.99 -4.73 -3.20
CA VAL A 120 3.01 -3.36 -3.72
C VAL A 120 4.00 -2.49 -2.98
N PHE A 121 4.86 -1.82 -3.74
CA PHE A 121 5.83 -0.85 -3.24
C PHE A 121 5.63 0.49 -3.94
N ARG A 122 6.19 1.56 -3.37
CA ARG A 122 6.35 2.83 -4.08
C ARG A 122 7.57 2.76 -4.99
N ASP A 123 7.46 3.41 -6.15
CA ASP A 123 8.54 3.40 -7.13
C ASP A 123 9.82 4.09 -6.64
N ASN A 124 9.65 5.20 -5.93
CA ASN A 124 10.72 5.92 -5.24
C ASN A 124 10.92 5.45 -3.80
N GLY A 125 10.31 4.33 -3.41
CA GLY A 125 10.39 3.80 -2.06
C GLY A 125 11.71 3.11 -1.73
N PHE A 126 12.44 2.63 -2.73
CA PHE A 126 13.68 1.85 -2.54
C PHE A 126 14.88 2.73 -2.17
N VAL A 127 15.79 2.20 -1.34
CA VAL A 127 17.05 2.90 -1.00
C VAL A 127 17.99 3.05 -2.21
N SER A 128 17.86 2.19 -3.22
CA SER A 128 18.63 2.27 -4.46
C SER A 128 17.93 1.53 -5.61
N ASP A 129 18.26 1.92 -6.84
CA ASP A 129 17.81 1.22 -8.05
C ASP A 129 18.27 -0.23 -8.10
N ALA A 130 19.42 -0.55 -7.48
CA ALA A 130 19.89 -1.93 -7.37
C ALA A 130 18.93 -2.79 -6.56
N VAL A 131 18.41 -2.29 -5.43
CA VAL A 131 17.39 -3.01 -4.65
C VAL A 131 16.11 -3.16 -5.46
N LYS A 132 15.64 -2.09 -6.13
CA LYS A 132 14.46 -2.13 -7.00
C LYS A 132 14.55 -3.20 -8.09
N ILE A 133 15.67 -3.26 -8.80
CA ILE A 133 15.92 -4.28 -9.84
C ILE A 133 15.98 -5.69 -9.23
N ASN A 134 16.57 -5.82 -8.04
CA ASN A 134 16.76 -7.12 -7.40
C ASN A 134 15.47 -7.66 -6.75
N VAL A 135 14.47 -6.83 -6.47
CA VAL A 135 13.21 -7.25 -5.82
C VAL A 135 12.54 -8.40 -6.57
N GLU A 136 12.39 -8.29 -7.88
CA GLU A 136 11.80 -9.38 -8.68
C GLU A 136 12.58 -10.69 -8.54
N GLN A 137 13.91 -10.62 -8.48
CA GLN A 137 14.74 -11.80 -8.31
C GLN A 137 14.59 -12.42 -6.93
N VAL A 138 14.53 -11.60 -5.87
CA VAL A 138 14.30 -12.08 -4.49
C VAL A 138 12.95 -12.81 -4.41
N PHE A 139 11.88 -12.22 -4.93
CA PHE A 139 10.58 -12.88 -4.95
C PHE A 139 10.57 -14.14 -5.83
N ARG A 140 11.21 -14.14 -7.01
CA ARG A 140 11.31 -15.36 -7.83
C ARG A 140 12.05 -16.51 -7.14
N GLN A 141 13.00 -16.21 -6.25
CA GLN A 141 13.75 -17.23 -5.51
C GLN A 141 12.99 -17.76 -4.31
N VAL A 142 12.28 -16.89 -3.58
CA VAL A 142 11.58 -17.25 -2.34
C VAL A 142 10.15 -17.71 -2.62
N THR A 143 9.41 -16.95 -3.43
CA THR A 143 7.97 -17.13 -3.72
C THR A 143 7.68 -16.87 -5.20
N PRO A 144 7.92 -17.84 -6.10
CA PRO A 144 7.87 -17.66 -7.56
C PRO A 144 6.50 -17.24 -8.15
N GLY A 145 5.44 -17.23 -7.34
CA GLY A 145 4.06 -16.91 -7.76
C GLY A 145 3.57 -15.53 -7.32
N THR A 146 4.39 -14.73 -6.63
CA THR A 146 3.99 -13.39 -6.19
C THR A 146 3.93 -12.41 -7.36
N ASP A 147 2.81 -11.70 -7.52
CA ASP A 147 2.70 -10.56 -8.43
C ASP A 147 3.23 -9.28 -7.77
N ILE A 148 4.13 -8.57 -8.45
CA ILE A 148 4.86 -7.42 -7.89
C ILE A 148 4.48 -6.18 -8.67
N LYS A 149 3.99 -5.15 -7.97
CA LYS A 149 3.69 -3.84 -8.57
C LYS A 149 4.40 -2.72 -7.82
N SER A 150 4.86 -1.76 -8.60
CA SER A 150 5.43 -0.50 -8.12
C SER A 150 4.51 0.63 -8.56
N ILE A 151 4.17 1.56 -7.66
CA ILE A 151 3.30 2.71 -7.95
C ILE A 151 3.96 4.06 -7.75
#